data_AF-A0AA34Z143-F1
#
_entry.id   AF-A0AA34Z143-F1
#
_cell.length_a   1.000
_cell.length_b   1.000
_cell.length_c   1.000
_cell.angle_alpha   90.00
_cell.angle_beta   90.00
_cell.angle_gamma   90.00
#
_symmetry.space_group_name_H-M   'P 1'
#
loop_
_entity.id
_entity.type
_entity.pdbx_description
1 polymer ?
#
loop_
_entity_poly.entity_id
_entity_poly.type
_entity_poly.pdbx_seq_one_letter_code
_entity_poly.pdbx_strand_id
1 'polypeptide(L)'
;MGNKNLFDPGQRSGIQRFVDTRGNWFRVCYWGSGLSDVRIGERIFFQNYRGEYWFGTIERDCFVLISDVPLQRVHDGVDLIRSEEEMMREHASGWFVDQGELPF
;
A
#
# COMPACT_ATOMS: atom_id res chain seq x y z
N MET A 1 9.03 9.43 24.19
CA MET A 1 8.40 10.27 23.14
C MET A 1 7.86 9.35 22.06
N GLY A 2 6.61 8.92 22.18
CA GLY A 2 5.97 7.99 21.26
C GLY A 2 4.85 8.70 20.52
N ASN A 3 5.14 9.24 19.35
CA ASN A 3 4.11 9.59 18.37
C ASN A 3 4.48 8.82 17.11
N LYS A 4 4.07 7.55 17.07
CA LYS A 4 4.03 6.83 15.80
C LYS A 4 2.63 7.07 15.26
N ASN A 5 2.51 7.76 14.13
CA ASN A 5 1.27 7.85 13.38
C ASN A 5 0.94 6.43 12.88
N LEU A 6 0.49 5.54 13.76
CA LEU A 6 0.16 4.16 13.41
C LEU A 6 -1.18 4.13 12.70
N PHE A 7 -1.43 3.03 12.00
CA PHE A 7 -2.73 2.79 11.40
C PHE A 7 -3.80 2.68 12.49
N ASP A 8 -4.82 3.53 12.42
CA ASP A 8 -6.05 3.50 13.20
C ASP A 8 -7.12 2.68 12.45
N PRO A 9 -7.44 1.47 12.90
CA PRO A 9 -8.49 0.64 12.30
C PRO A 9 -9.89 1.12 12.66
N GLY A 10 -10.06 2.19 13.45
CA GLY A 10 -11.34 2.82 13.79
C GLY A 10 -11.78 3.91 12.81
N GLN A 11 -10.85 4.56 12.09
CA GLN A 11 -11.18 5.59 11.11
C GLN A 11 -11.93 4.99 9.91
N ARG A 12 -12.99 5.67 9.45
CA ARG A 12 -13.89 5.22 8.37
C ARG A 12 -14.14 6.29 7.30
N SER A 13 -13.56 7.48 7.43
CA SER A 13 -13.76 8.61 6.52
C SER A 13 -12.50 9.47 6.45
N GLY A 14 -12.42 10.33 5.43
CA GLY A 14 -11.28 11.21 5.22
C GLY A 14 -10.06 10.51 4.61
N ILE A 15 -8.89 11.06 4.89
CA ILE A 15 -7.60 10.49 4.53
C ILE A 15 -6.86 10.16 5.83
N GLN A 16 -6.36 8.94 5.95
CA GLN A 16 -5.46 8.55 7.04
C GLN A 16 -4.05 8.45 6.52
N ARG A 17 -3.09 9.06 7.23
CA ARG A 17 -1.66 8.94 6.96
C ARG A 17 -1.04 8.17 8.12
N PHE A 18 -0.29 7.13 7.82
CA PHE A 18 0.35 6.32 8.84
C PHE A 18 1.75 5.88 8.43
N VAL A 19 2.52 5.46 9.42
CA VAL A 19 3.88 4.92 9.29
C VAL A 19 3.84 3.47 9.75
N ASP A 20 4.36 2.57 8.94
CA ASP A 20 4.49 1.17 9.31
C ASP A 20 5.63 0.95 10.34
N THR A 21 5.83 -0.31 10.73
CA THR A 21 6.90 -0.65 11.68
C THR A 21 8.31 -0.54 11.12
N ARG A 22 8.49 -0.44 9.79
CA ARG A 22 9.78 -0.25 9.10
C ARG A 22 10.08 1.23 8.81
N GLY A 23 9.16 2.15 9.12
CA GLY A 23 9.33 3.58 8.88
C GLY A 23 8.78 4.07 7.54
N ASN A 24 8.11 3.20 6.78
CA ASN A 24 7.51 3.52 5.50
C ASN A 24 6.20 4.27 5.70
N TRP A 25 6.01 5.35 4.94
CA TRP A 25 4.79 6.15 4.96
C TRP A 25 3.73 5.59 4.02
N PHE A 26 2.51 5.51 4.52
CA PHE A 26 1.35 5.04 3.78
C PHE A 26 0.16 5.97 3.97
N ARG A 27 -0.80 5.83 3.05
CA ARG A 27 -2.02 6.62 3.05
C ARG A 27 -3.21 5.74 2.69
N VAL A 28 -4.31 5.93 3.42
CA VAL A 28 -5.62 5.37 3.08
C VAL A 28 -6.58 6.51 2.75
N CYS A 29 -7.16 6.48 1.57
CA CYS A 29 -8.26 7.35 1.19
C CYS A 29 -9.57 6.58 1.32
N TYR A 30 -10.43 7.01 2.24
CA TYR A 30 -11.73 6.36 2.46
C TYR A 30 -12.76 6.81 1.42
N TRP A 31 -13.78 5.99 1.19
CA TRP A 31 -14.87 6.33 0.28
C TRP A 31 -15.52 7.67 0.66
N GLY A 32 -15.83 8.49 -0.36
CA GLY A 32 -16.42 9.82 -0.18
C GLY A 32 -15.42 10.91 0.20
N SER A 33 -14.14 10.58 0.39
CA SER A 33 -13.09 11.56 0.62
C SER A 33 -12.63 12.21 -0.69
N GLY A 34 -12.37 13.52 -0.63
CA GLY A 34 -11.65 14.19 -1.70
C GLY A 34 -10.19 13.72 -1.76
N LEU A 35 -9.64 13.57 -2.96
CA LEU A 35 -8.22 13.26 -3.19
C LEU A 35 -7.31 14.50 -3.06
N SER A 36 -7.74 15.52 -2.29
CA SER A 36 -6.91 16.68 -1.98
C SER A 36 -5.64 16.21 -1.28
N ASP A 37 -4.49 16.71 -1.72
CA ASP A 37 -3.15 16.38 -1.24
C ASP A 37 -2.55 15.03 -1.69
N VAL A 38 -3.14 14.35 -2.68
CA VAL A 38 -2.54 13.18 -3.33
C VAL A 38 -1.69 13.61 -4.52
N ARG A 39 -0.52 12.99 -4.67
CA ARG A 39 0.43 13.32 -5.76
C ARG A 39 0.44 12.22 -6.82
N ILE A 40 0.66 12.62 -8.07
CA ILE A 40 0.96 11.67 -9.16
C ILE A 40 2.23 10.88 -8.77
N GLY A 41 2.19 9.58 -9.01
CA GLY A 41 3.22 8.61 -8.62
C GLY A 41 3.13 8.12 -7.17
N GLU A 42 2.20 8.66 -6.36
CA GLU A 42 2.03 8.20 -4.98
C GLU A 42 1.30 6.86 -4.93
N ARG A 43 1.88 5.89 -4.22
CA ARG A 43 1.22 4.61 -3.90
C ARG A 43 0.31 4.81 -2.69
N ILE A 44 -0.98 4.56 -2.85
CA ILE A 44 -1.97 4.73 -1.79
C ILE A 44 -2.94 3.55 -1.73
N PHE A 45 -3.56 3.39 -0.56
CA PHE A 45 -4.75 2.57 -0.39
C PHE A 45 -6.00 3.41 -0.65
N PHE A 46 -6.95 2.86 -1.38
CA PHE A 46 -8.27 3.43 -1.58
C PHE A 46 -9.33 2.47 -1.04
N GLN A 47 -10.23 2.95 -0.19
CA GLN A 47 -11.39 2.18 0.23
C GLN A 47 -12.59 2.52 -0.66
N ASN A 48 -13.20 1.51 -1.26
CA ASN A 48 -14.44 1.71 -2.03
C ASN A 48 -15.69 1.77 -1.12
N TYR A 49 -16.85 2.01 -1.71
CA TYR A 49 -18.13 2.10 -0.98
C TYR A 49 -18.56 0.81 -0.26
N ARG A 50 -17.93 -0.33 -0.57
CA ARG A 50 -18.19 -1.65 0.05
C ARG A 50 -17.28 -1.93 1.24
N GLY A 51 -16.34 -1.02 1.54
CA GLY A 51 -15.35 -1.19 2.61
C GLY A 51 -14.11 -2.00 2.19
N GLU A 52 -14.01 -2.38 0.92
CA GLU A 52 -12.88 -3.11 0.35
C GLU A 52 -11.73 -2.15 0.08
N TYR A 53 -10.49 -2.58 0.35
CA TYR A 53 -9.31 -1.78 0.11
C TYR A 53 -8.64 -2.17 -1.22
N TRP A 54 -8.24 -1.18 -1.98
CA TRP A 54 -7.50 -1.33 -3.22
C TRP A 54 -6.16 -0.63 -3.07
N PHE A 55 -5.10 -1.24 -3.57
CA PHE A 55 -3.76 -0.67 -3.52
C PHE A 55 -3.29 -0.36 -4.93
N GLY A 56 -2.75 0.83 -5.12
CA GLY A 56 -2.38 1.31 -6.44
C GLY A 56 -1.61 2.61 -6.43
N THR A 57 -1.22 3.03 -7.62
CA THR A 57 -0.52 4.29 -7.87
C THR A 57 -1.48 5.30 -8.48
N ILE A 58 -1.36 6.55 -8.02
CA ILE A 58 -2.12 7.66 -8.57
C ILE A 58 -1.42 8.15 -9.84
N GLU A 59 -2.11 8.07 -10.96
CA GLU A 59 -1.65 8.61 -12.23
C GLU A 59 -2.44 9.85 -12.60
N ARG A 60 -2.00 10.56 -13.64
CA ARG A 60 -2.57 11.85 -14.04
C ARG A 60 -4.09 11.81 -14.22
N ASP A 61 -4.60 10.75 -14.84
CA ASP A 61 -6.00 10.63 -15.23
C ASP A 61 -6.68 9.37 -14.67
N CYS A 62 -5.97 8.57 -13.87
CA CYS A 62 -6.49 7.30 -13.35
C CYS A 62 -5.80 6.84 -12.07
N PHE A 63 -6.37 5.79 -11.47
CA PHE A 63 -5.74 5.03 -10.39
C PHE A 63 -5.35 3.66 -10.94
N VAL A 64 -4.05 3.37 -10.97
CA VAL A 64 -3.51 2.11 -11.50
C VAL A 64 -3.37 1.13 -10.35
N LEU A 65 -4.15 0.06 -10.38
CA LEU A 65 -4.12 -0.98 -9.36
C LEU A 65 -2.83 -1.80 -9.45
N ILE A 66 -2.20 -2.00 -8.31
CA ILE A 66 -1.05 -2.90 -8.15
C ILE A 66 -1.54 -4.30 -7.78
N SER A 67 -2.59 -4.39 -6.96
CA SER A 67 -3.25 -5.66 -6.66
C SER A 67 -4.47 -5.86 -7.57
N ASP A 68 -4.59 -7.06 -8.14
CA ASP A 68 -5.69 -7.49 -9.00
C ASP A 68 -6.97 -7.83 -8.21
N VAL A 69 -6.85 -8.05 -6.91
CA VAL A 69 -7.94 -8.36 -5.99
C VAL A 69 -8.05 -7.32 -4.87
N PRO A 70 -9.26 -7.07 -4.34
CA PRO A 70 -9.40 -6.21 -3.17
C PRO A 70 -8.79 -6.84 -1.93
N LEU A 71 -8.08 -6.04 -1.16
CA LEU A 71 -7.53 -6.37 0.14
C LEU A 71 -8.61 -6.25 1.21
N GLN A 72 -8.66 -7.23 2.12
CA GLN A 72 -9.56 -7.20 3.28
C GLN A 72 -9.03 -6.26 4.38
N ARG A 73 -7.70 -6.15 4.50
CA ARG A 73 -7.05 -5.26 5.47
C ARG A 73 -5.92 -4.49 4.80
N VAL A 74 -5.73 -3.24 5.24
CA VAL A 74 -4.61 -2.39 4.80
C VAL A 74 -3.26 -3.05 5.10
N HIS A 75 -3.15 -3.76 6.22
CA HIS A 75 -1.93 -4.48 6.59
C HIS A 75 -1.51 -5.55 5.57
N ASP A 76 -2.48 -6.23 4.94
CA ASP A 76 -2.19 -7.26 3.93
C ASP A 76 -1.42 -6.64 2.73
N GLY A 77 -1.81 -5.43 2.32
CA GLY A 77 -1.09 -4.71 1.26
C GLY A 77 0.23 -4.10 1.70
N VAL A 78 0.38 -3.71 2.98
CA VAL A 78 1.68 -3.29 3.51
C VAL A 78 2.68 -4.45 3.47
N ASP A 79 2.25 -5.66 3.82
CA ASP A 79 3.11 -6.84 3.78
C ASP A 79 3.45 -7.27 2.34
N LEU A 80 2.52 -7.12 1.38
CA LEU A 80 2.79 -7.29 -0.04
C LEU A 80 3.93 -6.36 -0.52
N ILE A 81 3.83 -5.06 -0.22
CA ILE A 81 4.87 -4.07 -0.60
C ILE A 81 6.22 -4.43 0.00
N ARG A 82 6.24 -4.89 1.25
CA ARG A 82 7.48 -5.32 1.91
C ARG A 82 8.11 -6.52 1.22
N SER A 83 7.31 -7.51 0.81
CA SER A 83 7.83 -8.65 0.06
C SER A 83 8.40 -8.24 -1.30
N GLU A 84 7.75 -7.30 -2.02
CA GLU A 84 8.29 -6.77 -3.27
C GLU A 84 9.61 -6.03 -3.07
N GLU A 85 9.71 -5.17 -2.05
CA GLU A 85 10.93 -4.44 -1.72
C GLU A 85 12.08 -5.38 -1.32
N GLU A 86 11.76 -6.45 -0.58
CA GLU A 86 12.72 -7.46 -0.15
C GLU A 86 13.23 -8.27 -1.35
N MET A 87 12.32 -8.75 -2.19
CA MET A 87 12.65 -9.44 -3.45
C MET A 87 13.51 -8.55 -4.37
N MET A 88 13.16 -7.27 -4.53
CA MET A 88 13.94 -6.34 -5.35
C MET A 88 15.33 -6.10 -4.79
N ARG A 89 15.47 -6.06 -3.45
CA ARG A 89 16.77 -5.91 -2.78
C ARG A 89 17.65 -7.14 -2.97
N GLU A 90 17.07 -8.34 -2.87
CA GLU A 90 17.78 -9.60 -3.13
C GLU A 90 18.18 -9.75 -4.61
N HIS A 91 17.31 -9.33 -5.53
CA HIS A 91 17.67 -9.28 -6.94
C HIS A 91 18.82 -8.29 -7.19
N ALA A 92 18.79 -7.11 -6.57
CA ALA A 92 19.86 -6.12 -6.70
C ALA A 92 21.19 -6.57 -6.09
N SER A 93 21.18 -7.45 -5.09
CA SER A 93 22.39 -8.05 -4.52
C SER A 93 22.96 -9.19 -5.37
N GLY A 94 22.32 -9.53 -6.50
CA GLY A 94 22.73 -10.61 -7.39
C GLY A 94 22.40 -12.01 -6.86
N TRP A 95 21.66 -12.09 -5.73
CA TRP A 95 21.14 -13.33 -5.16
C TRP A 95 19.79 -13.65 -5.79
N PHE A 96 19.72 -13.70 -7.13
CA PHE A 96 18.48 -14.12 -7.76
C PHE A 96 18.35 -15.63 -7.67
N VAL A 97 17.26 -16.07 -7.07
CA VAL A 97 16.83 -17.46 -7.07
C VAL A 97 16.56 -17.85 -8.52
N ASP A 98 17.26 -18.87 -9.02
CA ASP A 98 16.99 -19.40 -10.36
C ASP A 98 15.49 -19.72 -10.49
N GLN A 99 14.90 -19.59 -11.68
CA GLN A 99 13.45 -19.75 -11.88
C GLN A 99 12.94 -21.11 -11.35
N GLY A 100 13.82 -22.11 -11.22
CA GLY A 100 13.53 -23.43 -10.64
C GLY A 100 13.37 -23.49 -9.11
N GLU A 101 13.64 -22.41 -8.38
CA GLU A 101 13.49 -22.34 -6.92
C GLU A 101 12.29 -21.48 -6.47
N LEU A 102 11.53 -20.92 -7.41
CA LEU A 102 10.24 -20.29 -7.10
C LEU A 102 9.22 -21.39 -6.74
N PRO A 103 8.44 -21.24 -5.65
CA PRO A 103 7.41 -22.21 -5.30
C PRO A 103 6.22 -22.03 -6.25
N PHE A 104 6.19 -22.82 -7.34
CA PHE A 104 5.00 -23.07 -8.14
C PHE A 104 4.20 -24.26 -7.58
#